data_AF-A0A6U6WJZ6-F1
#
_entry.id   AF-A0A6U6WJZ6-F1
#
_cell.length_a   1.000
_cell.length_b   1.000
_cell.length_c   1.000
_cell.angle_alpha   90.00
_cell.angle_beta   90.00
_cell.angle_gamma   90.00
#
_symmetry.space_group_name_H-M   'P 1'
#
loop_
_entity.id
_entity.type
_entity.pdbx_description
1 polymer ?
#
loop_
_entity_poly.entity_id
_entity_poly.type
_entity_poly.pdbx_seq_one_letter_code
_entity_poly.pdbx_strand_id
1 'polypeptide(L)'
;KSIDEMAAFEEGQVLVADMTDPDWEPIMKKAGAIVTNRGGRTCHAAIIARELGIPAVVGCGDATDKLAVGDEVTVSCSEGDTGNIYGGALKFERTEQDLGELPTVGMKIMM
;
A
#
# COMPACT_ATOMS: atom_id res chain seq x y z
N LYS A 1 -1.56 8.28 -20.13
CA LYS A 1 -1.59 9.44 -19.19
C LYS A 1 -0.17 9.98 -19.09
N SER A 2 -0.01 11.30 -19.19
CA SER A 2 1.23 11.97 -19.67
C SER A 2 2.33 11.98 -18.61
N ILE A 3 3.60 12.03 -19.05
CA ILE A 3 4.80 12.21 -18.19
C ILE A 3 4.67 13.47 -17.30
N ASP A 4 3.88 14.46 -17.72
CA ASP A 4 3.62 15.69 -16.95
C ASP A 4 2.84 15.43 -15.64
N GLU A 5 1.92 14.46 -15.62
CA GLU A 5 1.18 14.09 -14.40
C GLU A 5 2.10 13.43 -13.37
N MET A 6 3.16 12.77 -13.84
CA MET A 6 4.16 12.11 -13.00
C MET A 6 5.07 13.11 -12.27
N ALA A 7 5.31 14.29 -12.88
CA ALA A 7 6.14 15.34 -12.29
C ALA A 7 5.46 16.05 -11.12
N ALA A 8 4.12 16.09 -11.11
CA ALA A 8 3.32 16.71 -10.05
C ALA A 8 3.08 15.78 -8.85
N PHE A 9 3.54 14.54 -8.89
CA PHE A 9 3.33 13.57 -7.82
C PHE A 9 4.23 13.87 -6.61
N GLU A 10 3.58 14.04 -5.45
CA GLU A 10 4.22 14.39 -4.19
C GLU A 10 4.44 13.16 -3.29
N GLU A 11 5.36 13.30 -2.35
CA GLU A 11 5.70 12.23 -1.40
C GLU A 11 4.51 11.91 -0.48
N GLY A 12 4.27 10.62 -0.27
CA GLY A 12 3.15 10.13 0.55
C GLY A 12 1.81 10.03 -0.16
N GLN A 13 1.69 10.50 -1.41
CA GLN A 13 0.44 10.39 -2.17
C GLN A 13 0.10 8.93 -2.53
N VAL A 14 -1.18 8.65 -2.75
CA VAL A 14 -1.66 7.33 -3.19
C VAL A 14 -1.62 7.25 -4.71
N LEU A 15 -0.84 6.30 -5.24
CA LEU A 15 -0.74 6.05 -6.67
C LEU A 15 -1.92 5.19 -7.13
N VAL A 16 -2.81 5.76 -7.94
CA VAL A 16 -3.96 5.03 -8.53
C VAL A 16 -3.75 4.86 -10.03
N ALA A 17 -3.74 3.62 -10.52
CA ALA A 17 -3.55 3.32 -11.95
C ALA A 17 -4.33 2.08 -12.41
N ASP A 18 -4.55 1.92 -13.72
CA ASP A 18 -5.14 0.66 -14.23
C ASP A 18 -4.16 -0.51 -14.12
N MET A 19 -2.92 -0.25 -14.56
CA MET A 19 -1.76 -1.14 -14.48
C MET A 19 -0.49 -0.29 -14.37
N THR A 20 0.60 -0.88 -13.90
CA THR A 20 1.90 -0.22 -13.75
C THR A 20 2.99 -1.01 -14.47
N ASP A 21 3.98 -0.30 -15.01
CA ASP A 21 5.15 -0.85 -15.68
C ASP A 21 6.44 -0.31 -15.03
N PRO A 22 7.64 -0.85 -15.35
CA PRO A 22 8.91 -0.44 -14.71
C PRO A 22 9.21 1.07 -14.78
N ASP A 23 8.71 1.78 -15.80
CA ASP A 23 8.87 3.24 -15.93
C ASP A 23 8.25 4.04 -14.77
N TRP A 24 7.36 3.42 -13.97
CA TRP A 24 6.70 4.03 -12.83
C TRP A 24 7.53 3.95 -11.53
N GLU A 25 8.66 3.24 -11.54
CA GLU A 25 9.54 3.08 -10.37
C GLU A 25 9.88 4.38 -9.63
N PRO A 26 10.23 5.50 -10.31
CA PRO A 26 10.55 6.75 -9.62
C PRO A 26 9.37 7.32 -8.81
N ILE A 27 8.14 7.08 -9.27
CA ILE A 27 6.91 7.55 -8.62
C ILE A 27 6.52 6.61 -7.50
N MET A 28 6.64 5.30 -7.73
CA MET A 28 6.36 4.29 -6.70
C MET A 28 7.20 4.53 -5.44
N LYS A 29 8.46 4.95 -5.60
CA LYS A 29 9.35 5.32 -4.48
C LYS A 29 8.85 6.50 -3.64
N LYS A 30 8.02 7.37 -4.21
CA LYS A 30 7.40 8.51 -3.51
C LYS A 30 6.02 8.16 -2.95
N ALA A 31 5.39 7.11 -3.44
CA ALA A 31 4.01 6.78 -3.11
C ALA A 31 3.89 6.30 -1.66
N GLY A 32 2.86 6.79 -0.95
CA GLY A 32 2.50 6.28 0.37
C GLY A 32 1.70 4.98 0.31
N ALA A 33 1.02 4.72 -0.81
CA ALA A 33 0.35 3.47 -1.11
C ALA A 33 0.13 3.31 -2.63
N ILE A 34 -0.10 2.09 -3.09
CA ILE A 34 -0.38 1.77 -4.50
C ILE A 34 -1.75 1.11 -4.63
N VAL A 35 -2.56 1.58 -5.58
CA VAL A 35 -3.88 1.03 -5.91
C VAL A 35 -3.94 0.76 -7.41
N THR A 36 -4.24 -0.49 -7.80
CA THR A 36 -4.42 -0.85 -9.21
C THR A 36 -5.73 -1.55 -9.51
N ASN A 37 -6.33 -1.25 -10.66
CA ASN A 37 -7.51 -1.98 -11.14
C ASN A 37 -7.17 -3.43 -11.49
N ARG A 38 -6.01 -3.64 -12.12
CA ARG A 38 -5.58 -4.95 -12.62
C ARG A 38 -4.33 -5.43 -11.90
N GLY A 39 -4.14 -6.74 -11.96
CA GLY A 39 -3.03 -7.42 -11.33
C GLY A 39 -3.49 -8.31 -10.18
N GLY A 40 -2.58 -9.19 -9.75
CA GLY A 40 -2.79 -10.07 -8.61
C GLY A 40 -1.61 -9.97 -7.64
N ARG A 41 -1.57 -10.87 -6.66
CA ARG A 41 -0.57 -10.87 -5.57
C ARG A 41 0.90 -10.91 -6.03
N THR A 42 1.14 -11.27 -7.29
CA THR A 42 2.47 -11.43 -7.92
C THR A 42 2.70 -10.47 -9.10
N CYS A 43 1.84 -9.46 -9.29
CA CYS A 43 2.07 -8.47 -10.33
C CYS A 43 3.21 -7.51 -9.95
N HIS A 44 3.68 -6.74 -10.93
CA HIS A 44 4.73 -5.74 -10.76
C HIS A 44 4.47 -4.80 -9.57
N ALA A 45 3.29 -4.16 -9.52
CA ALA A 45 2.90 -3.28 -8.41
C ALA A 45 2.99 -3.94 -7.03
N ALA A 46 2.53 -5.20 -6.91
CA ALA A 46 2.51 -5.93 -5.65
C ALA A 46 3.93 -6.32 -5.17
N ILE A 47 4.84 -6.63 -6.11
CA ILE A 47 6.23 -6.96 -5.78
C ILE A 47 6.95 -5.69 -5.30
N ILE A 48 6.89 -4.62 -6.09
CA ILE A 48 7.59 -3.37 -5.77
C ILE A 48 7.06 -2.74 -4.48
N ALA A 49 5.74 -2.76 -4.24
CA ALA A 49 5.18 -2.26 -2.99
C ALA A 49 5.76 -2.94 -1.74
N ARG A 50 5.98 -4.26 -1.81
CA ARG A 50 6.61 -5.03 -0.72
C ARG A 50 8.09 -4.68 -0.54
N GLU A 51 8.81 -4.44 -1.63
CA GLU A 51 10.21 -4.01 -1.58
C GLU A 51 10.34 -2.61 -0.97
N LEU A 52 9.37 -1.73 -1.23
CA LEU A 52 9.31 -0.36 -0.70
C LEU A 52 8.68 -0.28 0.71
N GLY A 53 8.06 -1.36 1.20
CA GLY A 53 7.40 -1.38 2.49
C GLY A 53 6.11 -0.55 2.57
N ILE A 54 5.44 -0.35 1.44
CA ILE A 54 4.19 0.44 1.36
C ILE A 54 2.97 -0.46 1.10
N PRO A 55 1.76 -0.08 1.58
CA PRO A 55 0.53 -0.81 1.29
C PRO A 55 0.23 -0.85 -0.22
N ALA A 56 -0.26 -2.00 -0.69
CA ALA A 56 -0.76 -2.13 -2.05
C ALA A 56 -2.06 -2.93 -2.12
N VAL A 57 -3.04 -2.36 -2.81
CA VAL A 57 -4.32 -3.02 -3.13
C VAL A 57 -4.41 -3.15 -4.64
N VAL A 58 -4.37 -4.39 -5.13
CA VAL A 58 -4.31 -4.70 -6.56
C VAL A 58 -5.53 -5.50 -6.96
N GLY A 59 -5.96 -5.36 -8.22
CA GLY A 59 -7.14 -6.08 -8.72
C GLY A 59 -8.46 -5.45 -8.29
N CYS A 60 -8.50 -4.13 -8.07
CA CYS A 60 -9.70 -3.41 -7.62
C CYS A 60 -10.83 -3.39 -8.67
N GLY A 61 -10.52 -3.59 -9.95
CA GLY A 61 -11.47 -3.51 -11.06
C GLY A 61 -11.80 -2.07 -11.48
N ASP A 62 -12.22 -1.20 -10.57
CA ASP A 62 -12.79 0.13 -10.86
C ASP A 62 -12.23 1.28 -10.00
N ALA A 63 -11.03 1.13 -9.44
CA ALA A 63 -10.40 2.16 -8.61
C ALA A 63 -10.15 3.46 -9.37
N THR A 64 -9.72 3.41 -10.64
CA THR A 64 -9.48 4.62 -11.45
C THR A 64 -10.75 5.40 -11.78
N ASP A 65 -11.91 4.76 -11.67
CA ASP A 65 -13.22 5.39 -11.93
C ASP A 65 -13.83 5.95 -10.64
N LYS A 66 -13.50 5.35 -9.48
CA LYS A 66 -14.00 5.75 -8.16
C LYS A 66 -13.14 6.79 -7.45
N LEU A 67 -11.86 6.86 -7.76
CA LEU A 67 -10.91 7.75 -7.10
C LEU A 67 -10.49 8.87 -8.06
N ALA A 68 -10.65 10.11 -7.61
CA ALA A 68 -10.22 11.30 -8.32
C ALA A 68 -8.91 11.86 -7.75
N VAL A 69 -8.18 12.60 -8.58
CA VAL A 69 -7.00 13.35 -8.12
C VAL A 69 -7.44 14.39 -7.08
N GLY A 70 -6.78 14.39 -5.93
CA GLY A 70 -7.10 15.27 -4.80
C GLY A 70 -8.02 14.62 -3.75
N ASP A 71 -8.54 13.41 -4.00
CA ASP A 71 -9.27 12.67 -2.97
C ASP A 71 -8.32 12.26 -1.84
N GLU A 72 -8.71 12.61 -0.61
CA GLU A 72 -8.06 12.07 0.57
C GLU A 72 -8.60 10.66 0.82
N VAL A 73 -7.70 9.68 0.94
CA VAL A 73 -8.06 8.27 1.12
C VAL A 73 -7.14 7.57 2.10
N THR A 74 -7.67 6.53 2.75
CA THR A 74 -6.90 5.61 3.59
C THR A 74 -6.87 4.24 2.93
N VAL A 75 -5.67 3.73 2.67
CA VAL A 75 -5.45 2.39 2.10
C VAL A 75 -5.07 1.44 3.22
N SER A 76 -5.81 0.34 3.37
CA SER A 76 -5.56 -0.69 4.38
C SER A 76 -5.37 -2.06 3.75
N CYS A 77 -4.29 -2.74 4.15
CA CYS A 77 -3.99 -4.14 3.82
C CYS A 77 -4.10 -5.07 5.04
N SER A 78 -4.79 -4.65 6.11
CA SER A 78 -4.79 -5.35 7.39
C SER A 78 -5.66 -6.62 7.42
N GLU A 79 -6.56 -6.82 6.47
CA GLU A 79 -7.46 -8.00 6.45
C GLU A 79 -6.84 -9.20 5.72
N GLY A 80 -5.51 -9.23 5.60
CA GLY A 80 -4.73 -10.31 5.00
C GLY A 80 -4.92 -10.37 3.49
N ASP A 81 -5.96 -11.06 3.06
CA ASP A 81 -6.24 -11.32 1.65
C ASP A 81 -7.06 -10.20 0.98
N THR A 82 -7.79 -9.42 1.77
CA THR A 82 -8.63 -8.32 1.30
C THR A 82 -7.98 -6.98 1.64
N GLY A 83 -7.83 -6.12 0.64
CA GLY A 83 -7.43 -4.73 0.81
C GLY A 83 -8.64 -3.80 0.75
N ASN A 84 -8.70 -2.81 1.62
CA ASN A 84 -9.77 -1.82 1.69
C ASN A 84 -9.24 -0.42 1.41
N ILE A 85 -10.05 0.37 0.71
CA ILE A 85 -9.77 1.78 0.43
C ILE A 85 -10.94 2.59 0.99
N TYR A 86 -10.66 3.46 1.95
CA TYR A 86 -11.65 4.30 2.62
C TYR A 86 -11.48 5.75 2.18
N GLY A 87 -12.59 6.49 2.16
CA GLY A 87 -12.54 7.95 2.00
C GLY A 87 -12.06 8.65 3.27
N GLY A 88 -11.26 9.70 3.09
CA GLY A 88 -10.67 10.53 4.13
C GLY A 88 -9.39 9.93 4.75
N ALA A 89 -8.68 10.77 5.49
CA ALA A 89 -7.58 10.38 6.36
C ALA A 89 -8.13 9.85 7.69
N LEU A 90 -8.30 8.53 7.76
CA LEU A 90 -8.78 7.87 8.96
C LEU A 90 -7.68 7.86 10.02
N LYS A 91 -8.08 8.11 11.27
CA LYS A 91 -7.18 8.01 12.42
C LYS A 91 -6.83 6.54 12.65
N PHE A 92 -5.55 6.28 12.87
CA PHE A 92 -5.05 4.96 13.27
C PHE A 92 -4.18 5.09 14.52
N GLU A 93 -4.04 3.98 15.23
CA GLU A 93 -3.12 3.84 16.35
C GLU A 93 -2.09 2.78 15.99
N ARG A 94 -0.80 3.08 16.19
CA ARG A 94 0.29 2.12 16.01
C ARG A 94 0.86 1.77 17.38
N THR A 95 0.74 0.50 17.75
CA THR A 95 1.40 -0.06 18.92
C THR A 95 2.59 -0.88 18.47
N GLU A 96 3.78 -0.49 18.92
CA GLU A 96 5.01 -1.23 18.68
C GLU A 96 5.41 -1.92 19.99
N GLN A 97 5.59 -3.24 19.94
CA GLN A 97 6.01 -4.03 21.09
C GLN A 97 7.43 -4.55 20.86
N ASP A 98 8.32 -4.23 21.81
CA ASP A 98 9.67 -4.79 21.83
C ASP A 98 9.62 -6.24 22.33
N LEU A 99 10.06 -7.18 21.49
CA LEU A 99 10.07 -8.62 21.79
C LEU A 99 11.27 -9.04 22.66
N GLY A 100 12.22 -8.13 22.92
CA GLY A 100 13.39 -8.37 23.76
C GLY A 100 13.05 -8.50 25.25
N GLU A 101 11.94 -7.92 25.70
CA GLU A 101 11.45 -7.99 27.08
C GLU A 101 10.27 -8.97 27.24
N LEU A 102 10.26 -10.07 26.49
CA LEU A 102 9.27 -11.12 26.72
C LEU A 102 9.48 -11.75 28.11
N PRO A 103 8.44 -11.85 28.94
CA PRO A 103 8.56 -12.49 30.25
C PRO A 103 8.97 -13.95 30.07
N THR A 104 9.78 -14.46 30.99
CA THR A 104 10.16 -15.87 31.00
C THR A 104 8.89 -16.72 31.08
N VAL A 105 8.67 -17.57 30.08
CA VAL A 105 7.57 -18.53 30.13
C VAL A 105 7.78 -19.45 31.33
N GLY A 106 6.83 -19.48 32.27
CA GLY A 106 6.88 -20.28 33.50
C GLY A 106 6.79 -21.80 33.26
N MET A 107 6.99 -22.24 32.03
CA MET A 107 6.95 -23.63 31.59
C MET A 107 8.23 -23.93 30.81
N LYS A 108 8.80 -25.10 31.03
CA LYS A 108 9.94 -25.58 30.23
C LYS A 108 9.47 -25.79 28.80
N ILE A 109 10.06 -25.07 27.86
CA ILE A 109 10.02 -25.44 26.45
C ILE A 109 10.82 -26.73 26.33
N MET A 110 10.15 -27.86 26.12
CA MET A 110 10.82 -29.10 25.73
C MET A 110 11.11 -28.99 24.23
N MET A 111 12.40 -28.95 23.87
CA MET A 111 12.86 -29.26 22.52
C MET A 111 13.01 -30.76 22.33
#